data_AF-A0A0C2D7P1-F1
#
_entry.id   AF-A0A0C2D7P1-F1
#
_cell.length_a   1.000
_cell.length_b   1.000
_cell.length_c   1.000
_cell.angle_alpha   90.00
_cell.angle_beta   90.00
_cell.angle_gamma   90.00
#
_symmetry.space_group_name_H-M   'P 1'
#
loop_
_entity.id
_entity.type
_entity.pdbx_description
1 polymer ?
#
loop_
_entity_poly.entity_id
_entity_poly.type
_entity_poly.pdbx_seq_one_letter_code
_entity_poly.pdbx_strand_id
1 'polypeptide(L)'
;MPSTRKTTSSAKTIRTYSQPTNSQVEDTAPPGTEKEQSVLVDKAPEALPLLNQLIQLLRPNPQEIIESEKRARSLVIAGIAEADGDLEPFERLAHTETATCKVY
;
A
#
# COMPACT_ATOMS: atom_id res chain seq x y z
N MET A 1 -49.65 23.04 5.51
CA MET A 1 -48.51 23.44 6.38
C MET A 1 -47.24 22.85 5.79
N PRO A 2 -46.19 23.65 5.50
CA PRO A 2 -44.96 23.15 4.91
C PRO A 2 -44.06 22.52 5.98
N SER A 3 -43.60 21.28 5.73
CA SER A 3 -42.70 20.54 6.60
C SER A 3 -41.25 20.89 6.24
N THR A 4 -40.49 21.40 7.21
CA THR A 4 -39.14 21.93 7.00
C THR A 4 -38.12 20.79 6.84
N ARG A 5 -37.41 20.79 5.71
CA ARG A 5 -36.32 19.86 5.41
C ARG A 5 -35.08 20.26 6.21
N LYS A 6 -34.65 19.43 7.17
CA LYS A 6 -33.37 19.61 7.87
C LYS A 6 -32.22 19.24 6.94
N THR A 7 -31.44 20.24 6.54
CA THR A 7 -30.17 20.07 5.82
C THR A 7 -29.07 19.74 6.82
N THR A 8 -28.61 18.49 6.84
CA THR A 8 -27.37 18.09 7.52
C THR A 8 -26.19 18.39 6.61
N SER A 9 -25.46 19.45 6.93
CA SER A 9 -24.16 19.78 6.35
C SER A 9 -23.15 18.68 6.71
N SER A 10 -22.69 17.92 5.73
CA SER A 10 -21.58 16.98 5.90
C SER A 10 -20.27 17.75 5.72
N ALA A 11 -19.48 17.83 6.78
CA ALA A 11 -18.15 18.42 6.75
C ALA A 11 -17.21 17.58 5.88
N LYS A 12 -16.61 18.21 4.85
CA LYS A 12 -15.52 17.62 4.05
C LYS A 12 -14.30 17.39 4.95
N THR A 13 -14.07 16.14 5.35
CA THR A 13 -12.78 15.75 5.91
C THR A 13 -11.80 15.60 4.74
N ILE A 14 -10.98 16.63 4.52
CA ILE A 14 -9.80 16.55 3.64
C ILE A 14 -8.88 15.50 4.28
N ARG A 15 -8.86 14.29 3.72
CA ARG A 15 -7.83 13.29 4.05
C ARG A 15 -6.54 13.75 3.37
N THR A 16 -5.70 14.43 4.14
CA THR A 16 -4.29 14.62 3.80
C THR A 16 -3.66 13.22 3.75
N TYR A 17 -3.43 12.71 2.55
CA TYR A 17 -2.64 11.51 2.36
C TYR A 17 -1.20 11.84 2.75
N SER A 18 -0.78 11.39 3.93
CA SER A 18 0.63 11.31 4.28
C SER A 18 1.27 10.35 3.28
N GLN A 19 2.13 10.86 2.40
CA GLN A 19 3.02 10.00 1.63
C GLN A 19 3.84 9.17 2.63
N PRO A 20 3.96 7.84 2.46
CA PRO A 20 5.01 7.12 3.15
C PRO A 20 6.32 7.62 2.55
N THR A 21 7.05 8.42 3.32
CA THR A 21 8.44 8.73 3.04
C THR A 21 9.13 7.38 2.91
N ASN A 22 9.57 7.04 1.70
CA ASN A 22 10.40 5.88 1.47
C ASN A 22 11.76 6.19 2.09
N SER A 23 11.84 6.03 3.40
CA SER A 23 13.10 6.08 4.13
C SER A 23 13.91 4.91 3.62
N GLN A 24 14.82 5.21 2.70
CA GLN A 24 15.94 4.37 2.37
C GLN A 24 16.68 4.14 3.70
N VAL A 25 16.36 3.02 4.35
CA VAL A 25 17.08 2.58 5.54
C VAL A 25 18.46 2.21 5.03
N GLU A 26 19.41 3.11 5.24
CA GLU A 26 20.83 2.81 5.18
C GLU A 26 21.07 1.49 5.92
N ASP A 27 21.94 0.66 5.36
CA ASP A 27 22.35 -0.65 5.84
C ASP A 27 23.20 -0.51 7.12
N THR A 28 22.67 0.22 8.10
CA THR A 28 23.25 0.35 9.43
C THR A 28 22.93 -0.95 10.14
N ALA A 29 23.93 -1.82 10.21
CA ALA A 29 23.89 -3.01 11.04
C ALA A 29 23.29 -2.64 12.42
N PRO A 30 22.28 -3.38 12.91
CA PRO A 30 21.59 -3.02 14.14
C PRO A 30 22.60 -2.88 15.29
N PRO A 31 22.47 -1.84 16.14
CA PRO A 31 23.40 -1.62 17.25
C PRO A 31 23.36 -2.85 18.19
N GLY A 32 24.37 -3.71 18.08
CA GLY A 32 24.45 -5.01 18.76
C GLY A 32 25.24 -6.07 17.99
N THR A 33 25.24 -6.00 16.65
CA THR A 33 25.73 -7.10 15.80
C THR A 33 27.24 -7.34 15.84
N GLU A 34 28.07 -6.35 16.20
CA GLU A 34 29.53 -6.50 16.12
C GLU A 34 30.09 -7.53 17.11
N LYS A 35 29.53 -7.57 18.33
CA LYS A 35 29.95 -8.55 19.35
C LYS A 35 29.45 -9.95 19.03
N GLU A 36 28.24 -10.06 18.52
CA GLU A 36 27.63 -11.33 18.13
C GLU A 36 28.33 -11.91 16.90
N GLN A 37 28.65 -11.07 15.90
CA GLN A 37 29.41 -11.48 14.73
C GLN A 37 30.81 -11.97 15.09
N SER A 38 31.54 -11.30 15.98
CA SER A 38 32.88 -11.76 16.39
C SER A 38 32.87 -13.11 17.12
N VAL A 39 31.86 -13.37 17.97
CA VAL A 39 31.67 -14.68 18.59
C VAL A 39 31.31 -15.74 17.54
N LEU A 40 30.44 -15.42 16.59
CA LEU A 40 30.05 -16.36 15.53
C LEU A 40 31.23 -16.66 14.58
N VAL A 41 32.07 -15.68 14.25
CA VAL A 41 33.30 -15.90 13.47
C VAL A 41 34.22 -16.92 14.16
N ASP A 42 34.36 -16.83 15.48
CA ASP A 42 35.27 -17.70 16.25
C ASP A 42 34.66 -19.07 16.60
N LYS A 43 33.34 -19.13 16.86
CA LYS A 43 32.68 -20.33 17.40
C LYS A 43 31.80 -21.10 16.42
N ALA A 44 31.29 -20.46 15.38
CA ALA A 44 30.36 -21.05 14.42
C ALA A 44 30.34 -20.25 13.09
N PRO A 45 31.45 -20.24 12.33
CA PRO A 45 31.55 -19.43 11.11
C PRO A 45 30.50 -19.79 10.06
N GLU A 46 30.02 -21.04 10.06
CA GLU A 46 28.91 -21.52 9.22
C GLU A 46 27.54 -20.91 9.58
N ALA A 47 27.38 -20.33 10.77
CA ALA A 47 26.15 -19.68 11.18
C ALA A 47 25.99 -18.27 10.58
N LEU A 48 27.08 -17.60 10.21
CA LEU A 48 27.06 -16.28 9.58
C LEU A 48 26.27 -16.24 8.26
N PRO A 49 26.51 -17.13 7.28
CA PRO A 49 25.70 -17.13 6.06
C PRO A 49 24.22 -17.45 6.33
N LEU A 50 23.92 -18.31 7.31
CA LEU A 50 22.54 -18.61 7.72
C LEU A 50 21.86 -17.40 8.35
N LEU A 51 22.58 -16.65 9.20
CA LEU A 51 22.08 -15.42 9.82
C LEU A 51 21.80 -14.35 8.76
N ASN A 52 22.70 -14.18 7.79
CA ASN A 52 22.48 -13.24 6.69
C ASN A 52 21.26 -13.65 5.84
N GLN A 53 21.11 -14.94 5.54
CA GLN A 53 19.95 -15.45 4.83
C GLN A 53 18.65 -15.19 5.61
N LEU A 54 18.66 -15.41 6.93
CA LEU A 54 17.52 -15.14 7.80
C LEU A 54 17.17 -13.65 7.81
N ILE A 55 18.16 -12.76 7.92
CA ILE A 55 17.94 -11.31 7.88
C ILE A 55 17.28 -10.90 6.55
N GLN A 56 17.70 -11.48 5.42
CA GLN A 56 17.07 -11.23 4.13
C GLN A 56 15.62 -11.69 4.10
N LEU A 57 15.31 -12.87 4.65
CA LEU A 57 13.94 -13.39 4.74
C LEU A 57 13.04 -12.55 5.66
N LEU A 58 13.61 -11.97 6.72
CA LEU A 58 12.90 -11.16 7.71
C LEU A 58 12.74 -9.69 7.29
N ARG A 59 13.19 -9.30 6.10
CA ARG A 59 12.95 -7.98 5.51
C ARG A 59 11.89 -8.10 4.40
N PRO A 60 10.62 -8.41 4.72
CA PRO A 60 9.59 -8.39 3.69
C PRO A 60 9.41 -6.96 3.17
N ASN A 61 9.10 -6.83 1.89
CA ASN A 61 8.82 -5.53 1.29
C ASN A 61 7.46 -5.03 1.81
N PRO A 62 7.40 -3.88 2.53
CA PRO A 62 6.15 -3.37 3.07
C PRO A 62 5.11 -3.07 1.98
N GLN A 63 5.55 -2.68 0.78
CA GLN A 63 4.67 -2.43 -0.35
C GLN A 63 3.98 -3.71 -0.82
N GLU A 64 4.71 -4.82 -0.89
CA GLU A 64 4.17 -6.12 -1.30
C GLU A 64 3.12 -6.65 -0.32
N ILE A 65 3.33 -6.43 0.99
CA ILE A 65 2.36 -6.79 2.02
C ILE A 65 1.04 -6.04 1.80
N ILE A 66 1.11 -4.71 1.62
CA ILE A 66 -0.08 -3.88 1.42
C ILE A 66 -0.77 -4.24 0.09
N GLU A 67 0.01 -4.43 -0.97
CA GLU A 67 -0.53 -4.77 -2.29
C GLU A 67 -1.18 -6.14 -2.32
N SER A 68 -0.60 -7.14 -1.66
CA SER A 68 -1.17 -8.49 -1.58
C SER A 68 -2.48 -8.50 -0.79
N GLU A 69 -2.57 -7.80 0.34
CA GLU A 69 -3.82 -7.66 1.09
C GLU A 69 -4.89 -6.94 0.25
N LYS A 70 -4.52 -5.81 -0.38
CA LYS A 70 -5.44 -5.06 -1.24
C LYS A 70 -5.92 -5.90 -2.40
N ARG A 71 -5.02 -6.63 -3.07
CA ARG A 71 -5.32 -7.48 -4.23
C ARG A 71 -6.25 -8.63 -3.85
N ALA A 72 -6.09 -9.22 -2.67
CA ALA A 72 -6.99 -10.28 -2.19
C ALA A 72 -8.44 -9.79 -2.00
N ARG A 73 -8.65 -8.48 -1.80
CA ARG A 73 -9.98 -7.87 -1.59
C ARG A 73 -10.42 -6.95 -2.73
N SER A 74 -9.67 -6.88 -3.82
CA SER A 74 -9.99 -6.03 -4.97
C SER A 74 -10.24 -6.86 -6.21
N LEU A 75 -11.02 -6.29 -7.12
CA LEU A 75 -11.27 -6.86 -8.44
C LEU A 75 -10.78 -5.86 -9.49
N VAL A 76 -10.01 -6.34 -10.46
CA VAL A 76 -9.44 -5.53 -11.54
C VAL A 76 -10.23 -5.79 -12.81
N ILE A 77 -10.85 -4.75 -13.35
CA ILE A 77 -11.63 -4.80 -14.59
C ILE A 77 -10.83 -4.06 -15.65
N ALA A 78 -10.41 -4.79 -16.67
CA ALA A 78 -9.67 -4.26 -17.81
C ALA A 78 -10.57 -4.14 -19.04
N GLY A 79 -10.19 -3.28 -19.99
CA GLY A 79 -10.91 -3.12 -21.26
C GLY A 79 -12.17 -2.24 -21.20
N ILE A 80 -12.41 -1.55 -20.09
CA ILE A 80 -13.41 -0.48 -20.02
C ILE A 80 -12.86 0.74 -20.74
N ALA A 81 -13.58 1.23 -21.75
CA ALA A 81 -13.23 2.47 -22.42
C ALA A 81 -13.30 3.65 -21.42
N GLU A 82 -12.30 4.52 -21.47
CA GLU A 82 -12.30 5.72 -20.63
C GLU A 82 -13.38 6.71 -21.10
N ALA A 83 -13.91 7.48 -20.15
CA ALA A 83 -14.80 8.58 -20.46
C ALA A 83 -14.03 9.71 -21.16
N ASP A 84 -14.72 10.46 -22.04
CA ASP A 84 -14.14 11.61 -22.74
C ASP A 84 -13.53 12.63 -21.74
N GLY A 85 -12.40 13.21 -22.14
CA GLY A 85 -11.62 14.12 -21.31
C GLY A 85 -12.29 15.47 -21.06
N ASP A 86 -13.22 15.85 -21.93
CA ASP A 86 -13.98 17.10 -21.85
C ASP A 86 -15.17 17.04 -20.88
N LEU A 87 -15.48 15.85 -20.34
CA LEU A 87 -16.60 15.64 -19.41
C LEU A 87 -16.25 16.07 -17.98
N GLU A 88 -17.27 16.52 -17.24
CA GLU A 88 -17.11 16.86 -15.83
C GLU A 88 -16.77 15.60 -15.01
N PRO A 89 -16.01 15.73 -13.89
CA PRO A 89 -15.56 14.57 -13.12
C PRO A 89 -16.67 13.61 -12.67
N PHE A 90 -17.87 14.14 -12.37
CA PHE A 90 -19.01 13.31 -11.97
C PHE A 90 -19.60 12.51 -13.14
N GLU A 91 -19.54 13.04 -14.36
CA GLU A 91 -20.04 12.38 -15.58
C GLU A 91 -19.08 11.26 -15.99
N ARG A 92 -17.77 11.48 -15.83
CA ARG A 92 -16.74 10.46 -16.06
C ARG A 92 -16.87 9.27 -15.10
N LEU A 93 -17.23 9.55 -13.84
CA LEU A 93 -17.56 8.50 -12.87
C LEU A 93 -18.79 7.71 -13.32
N ALA A 94 -19.88 8.40 -13.66
CA ALA A 94 -21.13 7.75 -14.10
C ALA A 94 -20.92 6.90 -15.37
N HIS A 95 -20.11 7.36 -16.32
CA HIS A 95 -19.71 6.59 -17.50
C HIS A 95 -19.01 5.29 -17.11
N THR A 96 -18.02 5.37 -16.22
CA THR A 96 -17.22 4.22 -15.78
C THR A 96 -18.05 3.20 -15.01
N GLU A 97 -18.92 3.66 -14.10
CA GLU A 97 -19.87 2.81 -13.37
C GLU A 97 -20.82 2.11 -14.34
N THR A 98 -21.41 2.86 -15.27
CA THR A 98 -22.34 2.31 -16.27
C THR A 98 -21.67 1.26 -17.16
N ALA A 99 -20.44 1.51 -17.61
CA ALA A 99 -19.68 0.56 -18.42
C ALA A 99 -19.33 -0.70 -17.63
N THR A 100 -18.95 -0.55 -16.37
CA THR A 100 -18.59 -1.65 -15.47
C THR A 100 -19.78 -2.56 -15.17
N CYS A 101 -20.97 -1.98 -14.92
CA CYS A 101 -22.20 -2.74 -14.65
C CYS A 101 -22.68 -3.60 -15.84
N LYS A 102 -22.22 -3.34 -17.07
CA LYS A 102 -22.58 -4.14 -18.25
C LYS A 102 -21.73 -5.39 -18.43
N VAL A 103 -20.63 -5.51 -17.68
CA VAL A 103 -19.69 -6.65 -17.77
C VAL A 103 -20.14 -7.82 -16.86
N TYR A 104 -21.16 -7.60 -16.02
CA TYR A 104 -21.72 -8.58 -15.07
C TYR A 104 -23.16 -8.94 -15.38
#